data_AF-A0A9D0W3R5-F1
#
_entry.id   AF-A0A9D0W3R5-F1
#
_cell.length_a   1.000
_cell.length_b   1.000
_cell.length_c   1.000
_cell.angle_alpha   90.00
_cell.angle_beta   90.00
_cell.angle_gamma   90.00
#
_symmetry.space_group_name_H-M   'P 1'
#
loop_
_entity.id
_entity.type
_entity.pdbx_description
1 polymer ?
#
loop_
_entity_poly.entity_id
_entity_poly.type
_entity_poly.pdbx_seq_one_letter_code
_entity_poly.pdbx_strand_id
1 'polypeptide(L)'
;MQNYSSSDEQLDAIRHWWDENGKSVIAGIALAAAALLGWTGYHEWQERTLTNAALAWHELELAVQDGNAAAFEKAEELASRYKRTPYADLARLMQARIALDQGDNQRAMDVLSRLISEARQVELRPIAQLRLAALQWEAGDADAALVTLSAPPPAFVTEFEELRGDILKDLGDLAAAREAYDNAIAAAPPEADISLLLLKRNDLPAI
;
A
#
# COMPACT_ATOMS: atom_id res chain seq x y z
N MET A 1 45.67 -9.38 -51.90
CA MET A 1 46.83 -9.03 -51.05
C MET A 1 46.48 -9.47 -49.64
N GLN A 2 47.13 -10.55 -49.18
CA GLN A 2 46.94 -11.11 -47.85
C GLN A 2 47.94 -10.43 -46.92
N ASN A 3 47.44 -9.72 -45.90
CA ASN A 3 48.26 -8.99 -44.94
C ASN A 3 48.88 -9.98 -43.95
N TYR A 4 50.16 -10.31 -44.15
CA TYR A 4 51.03 -10.91 -43.13
C TYR A 4 51.77 -9.78 -42.42
N SER A 5 51.20 -9.21 -41.36
CA SER A 5 52.02 -8.51 -40.36
C SER A 5 52.74 -9.58 -39.54
N SER A 6 54.06 -9.47 -39.44
CA SER A 6 54.87 -10.42 -38.67
C SER A 6 54.42 -10.42 -37.21
N SER A 7 54.48 -11.57 -36.54
CA SER A 7 53.99 -11.73 -35.16
C SER A 7 54.58 -10.69 -34.18
N ASP A 8 55.78 -10.18 -34.46
CA ASP A 8 56.48 -9.20 -33.64
C ASP A 8 55.85 -7.80 -33.73
N GLU A 9 55.45 -7.36 -34.92
CA GLU A 9 54.76 -6.07 -35.10
C GLU A 9 53.37 -6.07 -34.44
N GLN A 10 52.69 -7.22 -34.44
CA GLN A 10 51.40 -7.35 -33.75
C GLN A 10 51.56 -7.30 -32.22
N LEU A 11 52.64 -7.87 -31.68
CA LEU A 11 52.92 -7.85 -30.25
C LEU A 11 53.24 -6.44 -29.74
N ASP A 12 54.04 -5.69 -30.49
CA ASP A 12 54.39 -4.31 -30.10
C ASP A 12 53.19 -3.36 -30.20
N ALA A 13 52.30 -3.55 -31.18
CA ALA A 13 51.04 -2.80 -31.26
C ALA A 13 50.11 -3.05 -30.06
N ILE A 14 50.00 -4.30 -29.59
CA ILE A 14 49.20 -4.65 -28.41
C ILE A 14 49.80 -4.06 -27.13
N ARG A 15 51.13 -4.13 -26.96
CA ARG A 15 51.83 -3.54 -25.82
C ARG A 15 51.61 -2.04 -25.75
N HIS A 16 51.79 -1.34 -26.88
CA HIS A 16 51.62 0.11 -26.94
C HIS A 16 50.18 0.53 -26.61
N TRP A 17 49.18 -0.16 -27.18
CA TRP A 17 47.78 0.11 -26.87
C TRP A 17 47.46 -0.10 -25.39
N TRP A 18 48.02 -1.15 -24.78
CA TRP A 18 47.83 -1.44 -23.36
C TRP A 18 48.49 -0.39 -22.45
N ASP A 19 49.69 0.08 -22.78
CA ASP A 19 50.35 1.14 -22.03
C ASP A 19 49.54 2.45 -22.06
N GLU A 20 48.86 2.72 -23.19
CA GLU A 20 47.98 3.88 -23.34
C GLU A 20 46.60 3.72 -22.66
N ASN A 21 45.98 2.53 -22.76
CA ASN A 21 44.56 2.33 -22.40
C ASN A 21 44.32 1.44 -21.17
N GLY A 22 45.34 0.72 -20.70
CA GLY A 22 45.20 -0.34 -19.68
C GLY A 22 44.60 0.16 -18.37
N LYS A 23 44.92 1.40 -17.94
CA LYS A 23 44.30 2.02 -16.76
C LYS A 23 42.79 2.22 -16.92
N SER A 24 42.35 2.67 -18.09
CA SER A 24 40.93 2.89 -18.41
C SER A 24 40.17 1.57 -18.51
N VAL A 25 40.79 0.53 -19.08
CA VAL A 25 40.23 -0.83 -19.13
C VAL A 25 40.06 -1.39 -17.71
N ILE A 26 41.09 -1.31 -16.87
CA ILE A 26 41.04 -1.76 -15.47
C ILE A 26 39.98 -0.98 -14.69
N ALA A 27 39.91 0.35 -14.85
CA ALA A 27 38.89 1.17 -14.21
C ALA A 27 37.47 0.77 -14.65
N GLY A 28 37.27 0.51 -15.95
CA GLY A 28 36.00 0.03 -16.48
C GLY A 28 35.58 -1.32 -15.90
N ILE A 29 36.52 -2.27 -15.82
CA ILE A 29 36.27 -3.60 -15.23
C ILE A 29 35.94 -3.46 -13.73
N ALA A 30 36.69 -2.63 -12.99
CA ALA A 30 36.45 -2.41 -11.56
C ALA A 30 35.07 -1.79 -11.30
N LEU A 31 34.66 -0.81 -12.10
CA LEU A 31 33.32 -0.21 -12.03
C LEU A 31 32.22 -1.23 -12.35
N ALA A 32 32.40 -2.05 -13.37
CA ALA A 32 31.45 -3.11 -13.72
C ALA A 32 31.31 -4.14 -12.58
N ALA A 33 32.43 -4.57 -11.99
CA ALA A 33 32.43 -5.49 -10.85
C ALA A 33 31.72 -4.89 -9.63
N ALA A 34 31.99 -3.62 -9.30
CA ALA A 34 31.34 -2.93 -8.20
C ALA A 34 29.82 -2.80 -8.42
N ALA A 35 29.39 -2.51 -9.65
CA ALA A 35 27.97 -2.44 -10.00
C ALA A 35 27.28 -3.80 -9.84
N LEU A 36 27.90 -4.89 -10.31
CA LEU A 36 27.35 -6.24 -10.18
C LEU A 36 27.22 -6.66 -8.72
N LEU A 37 28.28 -6.50 -7.92
CA LEU A 37 28.27 -6.87 -6.50
C LEU A 37 27.28 -6.02 -5.69
N GLY A 38 27.18 -4.73 -6.01
CA GLY A 38 26.21 -3.83 -5.40
C GLY A 38 24.78 -4.25 -5.71
N TRP A 39 24.50 -4.60 -6.97
CA TRP A 39 23.18 -5.07 -7.40
C TRP A 39 22.79 -6.40 -6.74
N THR A 40 23.68 -7.40 -6.77
CA THR A 40 23.40 -8.72 -6.17
C THR A 40 23.20 -8.61 -4.66
N GLY A 41 24.06 -7.83 -3.97
CA GLY A 41 23.92 -7.59 -2.54
C GLY A 41 22.62 -6.86 -2.17
N TYR A 42 22.22 -5.86 -2.98
CA TYR A 42 20.94 -5.17 -2.77
C TYR A 42 19.73 -6.10 -3.00
N HIS A 43 19.78 -6.95 -4.03
CA HIS A 43 18.72 -7.91 -4.33
C HIS A 43 18.56 -8.94 -3.21
N GLU A 44 19.65 -9.55 -2.74
CA GLU A 44 19.63 -10.49 -1.61
C GLU A 44 19.10 -9.84 -0.34
N TRP A 45 19.49 -8.58 -0.07
CA TRP A 45 18.96 -7.84 1.07
C TRP A 45 17.45 -7.62 0.96
N GLN A 46 16.95 -7.27 -0.23
CA GLN A 46 15.53 -7.06 -0.48
C GLN A 46 14.73 -8.37 -0.30
N GLU A 47 15.22 -9.49 -0.82
CA GLU A 47 14.61 -10.81 -0.65
C GLU A 47 14.56 -11.22 0.82
N ARG A 48 15.70 -11.13 1.54
CA ARG A 48 15.76 -11.45 2.97
C ARG A 48 14.81 -10.56 3.78
N THR A 49 14.73 -9.27 3.45
CA THR A 49 13.81 -8.34 4.11
C THR A 49 12.35 -8.74 3.87
N LEU A 50 11.99 -9.15 2.66
CA LEU A 50 10.65 -9.62 2.33
C LEU A 50 10.31 -10.93 3.05
N THR A 51 11.22 -11.91 3.07
CA THR A 51 11.04 -13.18 3.78
C THR A 51 10.85 -12.96 5.28
N ASN A 52 11.69 -12.12 5.90
CA ASN A 52 11.58 -11.83 7.33
C ASN A 52 10.28 -11.07 7.65
N ALA A 53 9.83 -10.17 6.78
CA ALA A 53 8.54 -9.49 6.94
C ALA A 53 7.37 -10.49 6.84
N ALA A 54 7.43 -11.47 5.94
CA ALA A 54 6.42 -12.51 5.80
C ALA A 54 6.34 -13.40 7.05
N LEU A 55 7.48 -13.75 7.64
CA LEU A 55 7.52 -14.50 8.91
C LEU A 55 6.92 -13.69 10.05
N ALA A 56 7.30 -12.41 10.19
CA ALA A 56 6.73 -11.53 11.21
C ALA A 56 5.22 -11.32 11.03
N TRP A 57 4.73 -11.27 9.77
CA TRP A 57 3.31 -11.24 9.48
C TRP A 57 2.60 -12.51 9.96
N HIS A 58 3.16 -13.68 9.66
CA HIS A 58 2.58 -14.94 10.13
C HIS A 58 2.55 -15.04 11.67
N GLU A 59 3.62 -14.60 12.34
CA GLU A 59 3.64 -14.53 13.80
C GLU A 59 2.59 -13.56 14.38
N LEU A 60 2.35 -12.44 13.70
CA LEU A 60 1.29 -11.50 14.06
C LEU A 60 -0.09 -12.15 13.92
N GLU A 61 -0.35 -12.86 12.81
CA GLU A 61 -1.62 -13.56 12.61
C GLU A 61 -1.89 -14.56 13.74
N LEU A 62 -0.90 -15.36 14.10
CA LEU A 62 -0.99 -16.29 15.23
C LEU A 62 -1.24 -15.56 16.55
N ALA A 63 -0.51 -14.47 16.81
CA ALA A 63 -0.70 -13.67 18.02
C ALA A 63 -2.13 -13.09 18.13
N VAL A 64 -2.71 -12.65 17.01
CA VAL A 64 -4.10 -12.18 16.97
C VAL A 64 -5.09 -13.33 17.21
N GLN A 65 -4.87 -14.48 16.59
CA GLN A 65 -5.73 -15.67 16.79
C GLN A 65 -5.72 -16.17 18.24
N ASP A 66 -4.56 -16.13 18.90
CA ASP A 66 -4.39 -16.57 20.27
C ASP A 66 -4.85 -15.51 21.31
N GLY A 67 -5.32 -14.34 20.87
CA GLY A 67 -5.69 -13.23 21.76
C GLY A 67 -4.50 -12.68 22.56
N ASN A 68 -3.30 -12.75 22.00
CA ASN A 68 -2.07 -12.32 22.66
C ASN A 68 -2.08 -10.79 22.84
N ALA A 69 -1.89 -10.33 24.08
CA ALA A 69 -1.82 -8.91 24.42
C ALA A 69 -0.73 -8.14 23.65
N ALA A 70 0.35 -8.82 23.24
CA ALA A 70 1.45 -8.25 22.48
C ALA A 70 1.18 -8.14 20.97
N ALA A 71 0.01 -8.57 20.47
CA ALA A 71 -0.31 -8.51 19.04
C ALA A 71 -0.20 -7.09 18.46
N PHE A 72 -0.61 -6.08 19.23
CA PHE A 72 -0.50 -4.67 18.82
C PHE A 72 0.97 -4.25 18.61
N GLU A 73 1.84 -4.61 19.54
CA GLU A 73 3.28 -4.28 19.49
C GLU A 73 3.97 -5.02 18.34
N LYS A 74 3.60 -6.28 18.09
CA LYS A 74 4.08 -7.04 16.93
C LYS A 74 3.70 -6.38 15.61
N ALA A 75 2.48 -5.86 15.51
CA ALA A 75 2.04 -5.12 14.33
C ALA A 75 2.84 -3.82 14.13
N GLU A 76 3.09 -3.08 15.21
CA GLU A 76 3.93 -1.87 15.18
C GLU A 76 5.37 -2.19 14.77
N GLU A 77 5.97 -3.26 15.31
CA GLU A 77 7.31 -3.69 14.91
C GLU A 77 7.34 -4.04 13.42
N LEU A 78 6.36 -4.80 12.93
CA LEU A 78 6.29 -5.18 11.52
C LEU A 78 6.16 -3.94 10.62
N ALA A 79 5.25 -3.03 10.96
CA ALA A 79 5.03 -1.80 10.21
C ALA A 79 6.27 -0.89 10.20
N SER A 80 6.98 -0.78 11.32
CA SER A 80 8.13 0.12 11.49
C SER A 80 9.45 -0.45 10.96
N ARG A 81 9.68 -1.75 11.11
CA ARG A 81 10.93 -2.42 10.72
C ARG A 81 10.93 -2.78 9.23
N TYR A 82 9.77 -3.11 8.68
CA TYR A 82 9.63 -3.56 7.30
C TYR A 82 8.86 -2.57 6.42
N LYS A 83 9.00 -1.26 6.67
CA LYS A 83 8.37 -0.14 5.90
C LYS A 83 8.50 -0.20 4.37
N ARG A 84 9.38 -1.05 3.83
CA ARG A 84 9.59 -1.22 2.38
C ARG A 84 8.89 -2.45 1.80
N THR A 85 8.17 -3.22 2.60
CA THR A 85 7.46 -4.43 2.18
C THR A 85 5.95 -4.21 2.19
N PRO A 86 5.19 -5.01 1.44
CA PRO A 86 3.72 -4.95 1.46
C PRO A 86 3.12 -5.25 2.85
N TYR A 87 3.85 -5.97 3.69
CA TYR A 87 3.39 -6.36 5.02
C TYR A 87 3.27 -5.18 5.98
N ALA A 88 3.98 -4.06 5.75
CA ALA A 88 3.91 -2.92 6.65
C ALA A 88 2.52 -2.27 6.67
N ASP A 89 1.91 -2.06 5.50
CA ASP A 89 0.57 -1.46 5.42
C ASP A 89 -0.52 -2.44 5.89
N LEU A 90 -0.35 -3.74 5.62
CA LEU A 90 -1.21 -4.79 6.16
C LEU A 90 -1.14 -4.86 7.69
N ALA A 91 0.07 -4.72 8.26
CA ALA A 91 0.27 -4.68 9.70
C ALA A 91 -0.44 -3.48 10.34
N ARG A 92 -0.43 -2.30 9.72
CA ARG A 92 -1.20 -1.14 10.18
C ARG A 92 -2.71 -1.39 10.15
N LEU A 93 -3.23 -2.03 9.09
CA LEU A 93 -4.65 -2.42 9.05
C LEU A 93 -4.99 -3.42 10.17
N MET A 94 -4.12 -4.39 10.44
CA MET A 94 -4.28 -5.33 11.54
C MET A 94 -4.20 -4.62 12.90
N GLN A 95 -3.28 -3.68 13.06
CA GLN A 95 -3.11 -2.87 14.26
C GLN A 95 -4.36 -2.05 14.59
N ALA A 96 -4.98 -1.44 13.57
CA ALA A 96 -6.26 -0.74 13.73
C ALA A 96 -7.38 -1.69 14.19
N ARG A 97 -7.45 -2.90 13.61
CA ARG A 97 -8.40 -3.94 14.05
C ARG A 97 -8.17 -4.35 15.49
N ILE A 98 -6.92 -4.62 15.88
CA ILE A 98 -6.58 -4.99 17.26
C ILE A 98 -7.00 -3.89 18.24
N ALA A 99 -6.80 -2.61 17.88
CA ALA A 99 -7.25 -1.50 18.71
C ALA A 99 -8.78 -1.47 18.87
N LEU A 100 -9.54 -1.73 17.81
CA LEU A 100 -11.01 -1.87 17.89
C LEU A 100 -11.44 -3.04 18.76
N ASP A 101 -10.81 -4.21 18.60
CA ASP A 101 -11.10 -5.40 19.41
C ASP A 101 -10.81 -5.15 20.92
N GLN A 102 -9.92 -4.19 21.22
CA GLN A 102 -9.60 -3.73 22.58
C GLN A 102 -10.50 -2.58 23.06
N GLY A 103 -11.42 -2.09 22.23
CA GLY A 103 -12.29 -0.94 22.53
C GLY A 103 -11.59 0.43 22.46
N ASP A 104 -10.39 0.51 21.90
CA ASP A 104 -9.65 1.76 21.71
C ASP A 104 -9.91 2.34 20.32
N ASN A 105 -11.11 2.89 20.13
CA ASN A 105 -11.55 3.47 18.86
C ASN A 105 -10.65 4.63 18.41
N GLN A 106 -10.21 5.47 19.35
CA GLN A 106 -9.33 6.60 19.02
C GLN A 106 -7.99 6.11 18.46
N ARG A 107 -7.38 5.10 19.07
CA ARG A 107 -6.13 4.52 18.55
C ARG A 107 -6.32 3.88 17.18
N ALA A 108 -7.45 3.22 16.94
CA ALA A 108 -7.77 2.69 15.62
C ALA A 108 -7.85 3.80 14.56
N MET A 109 -8.53 4.90 14.87
CA MET A 109 -8.62 6.08 13.99
C MET A 109 -7.23 6.68 13.71
N ASP A 110 -6.39 6.83 14.73
CA ASP A 110 -5.03 7.36 14.58
C ASP A 110 -4.17 6.47 13.65
N VAL A 111 -4.26 5.15 13.80
CA VAL A 111 -3.53 4.19 12.96
C VAL A 111 -4.01 4.27 11.50
N LEU A 112 -5.32 4.33 11.27
CA LEU A 112 -5.90 4.45 9.94
C LEU A 112 -5.53 5.78 9.27
N SER A 113 -5.58 6.88 10.02
CA SER A 113 -5.17 8.20 9.53
C SER A 113 -3.70 8.21 9.09
N ARG A 114 -2.80 7.65 9.93
CA ARG A 114 -1.39 7.49 9.55
C ARG A 114 -1.24 6.64 8.30
N LEU A 115 -1.95 5.51 8.20
CA LEU A 115 -1.91 4.66 7.02
C LEU A 115 -2.35 5.41 5.76
N ILE A 116 -3.41 6.22 5.80
CA ILE A 116 -3.83 7.04 4.65
C ILE A 116 -2.71 7.99 4.19
N SER A 117 -2.00 8.61 5.14
CA SER A 117 -0.92 9.55 4.84
C SER A 117 0.41 8.90 4.42
N GLU A 118 0.70 7.69 4.91
CA GLU A 118 2.02 7.04 4.77
C GLU A 118 2.02 5.78 3.91
N ALA A 119 0.85 5.26 3.50
CA ALA A 119 0.75 3.99 2.78
C ALA A 119 1.60 4.03 1.52
N ARG A 120 2.38 2.96 1.33
CA ARG A 120 3.15 2.75 0.11
C ARG A 120 2.34 1.99 -0.93
N GLN A 121 1.46 1.10 -0.46
CA GLN A 121 0.40 0.51 -1.25
C GLN A 121 -0.76 1.49 -1.32
N VAL A 122 -0.80 2.26 -2.39
CA VAL A 122 -1.87 3.24 -2.63
C VAL A 122 -3.24 2.57 -2.72
N GLU A 123 -3.27 1.28 -3.05
CA GLU A 123 -4.44 0.42 -3.16
C GLU A 123 -5.09 0.12 -1.81
N LEU A 124 -4.37 0.25 -0.70
CA LEU A 124 -4.89 0.03 0.65
C LEU A 124 -5.46 1.29 1.30
N ARG A 125 -5.13 2.48 0.77
CA ARG A 125 -5.64 3.76 1.28
C ARG A 125 -7.17 3.84 1.26
N PRO A 126 -7.88 3.39 0.22
CA PRO A 126 -9.35 3.50 0.18
C PRO A 126 -10.02 2.65 1.25
N ILE A 127 -9.46 1.48 1.54
CA ILE A 127 -9.91 0.61 2.64
C ILE A 127 -9.73 1.33 3.98
N ALA A 128 -8.59 2.00 4.17
CA ALA A 128 -8.33 2.76 5.39
C ALA A 128 -9.27 3.98 5.52
N GLN A 129 -9.57 4.67 4.43
CA GLN A 129 -10.53 5.79 4.39
C GLN A 129 -11.95 5.35 4.75
N LEU A 130 -12.46 4.28 4.14
CA LEU A 130 -13.78 3.73 4.45
C LEU A 130 -13.91 3.37 5.94
N ARG A 131 -12.90 2.69 6.48
CA ARG A 131 -12.88 2.30 7.91
C ARG A 131 -12.77 3.53 8.82
N LEU A 132 -11.93 4.50 8.47
CA LEU A 132 -11.78 5.72 9.26
C LEU A 132 -13.08 6.54 9.27
N ALA A 133 -13.71 6.71 8.11
CA ALA A 133 -14.97 7.43 7.99
C ALA A 133 -16.10 6.77 8.78
N ALA A 134 -16.19 5.43 8.75
CA ALA A 134 -17.17 4.70 9.56
C ALA A 134 -16.95 4.96 11.07
N LEU A 135 -15.70 4.88 11.55
CA LEU A 135 -15.39 5.17 12.96
C LEU A 135 -15.63 6.63 13.35
N GLN A 136 -15.33 7.58 12.45
CA GLN A 136 -15.62 9.00 12.66
C GLN A 136 -17.13 9.23 12.79
N TRP A 137 -17.93 8.61 11.92
CA TRP A 137 -19.38 8.70 11.98
C TRP A 137 -19.94 8.05 13.26
N GLU A 138 -19.46 6.86 13.64
CA GLU A 138 -19.84 6.22 14.91
C GLU A 138 -19.46 7.06 16.14
N ALA A 139 -18.37 7.84 16.05
CA ALA A 139 -17.97 8.80 17.07
C ALA A 139 -18.79 10.11 17.06
N GLY A 140 -19.74 10.24 16.13
CA GLY A 140 -20.60 11.42 15.97
C GLY A 140 -19.99 12.55 15.14
N ASP A 141 -18.82 12.33 14.52
CA ASP A 141 -18.12 13.31 13.68
C ASP A 141 -18.40 13.03 12.19
N ALA A 142 -19.64 13.26 11.79
CA ALA A 142 -20.09 13.05 10.42
C ALA A 142 -19.37 13.98 9.42
N ASP A 143 -19.04 15.21 9.83
CA ASP A 143 -18.31 16.15 8.98
C ASP A 143 -16.91 15.62 8.64
N ALA A 144 -16.16 15.11 9.63
CA ALA A 144 -14.88 14.48 9.38
C ALA A 144 -15.02 13.23 8.50
N ALA A 145 -16.05 12.41 8.72
CA ALA A 145 -16.33 11.23 7.91
C ALA A 145 -16.54 11.59 6.42
N LEU A 146 -17.36 12.61 6.15
CA LEU A 146 -17.62 13.09 4.78
C LEU A 146 -16.35 13.63 4.11
N VAL A 147 -15.48 14.32 4.87
CA VAL A 147 -14.17 14.78 4.36
C VAL A 147 -13.26 13.60 4.04
N THR A 148 -13.19 12.59 4.91
CA THR A 148 -12.40 11.38 4.69
C THR A 148 -12.83 10.61 3.43
N LEU A 149 -14.12 10.65 3.11
CA LEU A 149 -14.72 10.04 1.91
C LEU A 149 -14.64 10.92 0.65
N SER A 150 -13.96 12.06 0.71
CA SER A 150 -13.76 12.90 -0.48
C SER A 150 -12.86 12.19 -1.51
N ALA A 151 -13.14 12.45 -2.79
CA ALA A 151 -12.38 11.94 -3.94
C ALA A 151 -12.22 10.40 -3.97
N PRO A 152 -13.32 9.64 -4.11
CA PRO A 152 -13.24 8.19 -4.22
C PRO A 152 -12.41 7.76 -5.44
N PRO A 153 -11.50 6.78 -5.29
CA PRO A 153 -10.82 6.20 -6.44
C PRO A 153 -11.81 5.37 -7.28
N PRO A 154 -11.59 5.23 -8.60
CA PRO A 154 -12.54 4.59 -9.51
C PRO A 154 -13.04 3.21 -9.06
N ALA A 155 -12.17 2.40 -8.46
CA ALA A 155 -12.50 1.04 -8.02
C ALA A 155 -13.30 0.98 -6.70
N PHE A 156 -13.48 2.11 -6.00
CA PHE A 156 -14.13 2.19 -4.70
C PHE A 156 -15.29 3.21 -4.67
N VAL A 157 -15.71 3.72 -5.83
CA VAL A 157 -16.78 4.72 -5.91
C VAL A 157 -18.05 4.18 -5.26
N THR A 158 -18.44 2.95 -5.55
CA THR A 158 -19.65 2.35 -4.98
C THR A 158 -19.64 2.34 -3.45
N GLU A 159 -18.57 1.85 -2.84
CA GLU A 159 -18.46 1.74 -1.38
C GLU A 159 -18.37 3.11 -0.69
N PHE A 160 -17.66 4.07 -1.30
CA PHE A 160 -17.55 5.42 -0.75
C PHE A 160 -18.88 6.17 -0.82
N GLU A 161 -19.56 6.08 -1.96
CA GLU A 161 -20.85 6.72 -2.19
C GLU A 161 -21.96 6.09 -1.33
N GLU A 162 -21.92 4.76 -1.13
CA GLU A 162 -22.83 4.08 -0.21
C GLU A 162 -22.68 4.60 1.22
N LEU A 163 -21.46 4.61 1.76
CA LEU A 163 -21.22 5.10 3.12
C LEU A 163 -21.54 6.59 3.24
N ARG A 164 -21.24 7.39 2.21
CA ARG A 164 -21.62 8.81 2.16
C ARG A 164 -23.14 8.97 2.24
N GLY A 165 -23.89 8.17 1.48
CA GLY A 165 -25.35 8.18 1.51
C GLY A 165 -25.91 7.80 2.88
N ASP A 166 -25.34 6.79 3.52
CA ASP A 166 -25.72 6.38 4.89
C ASP A 166 -25.51 7.51 5.91
N ILE A 167 -24.37 8.18 5.86
CA ILE A 167 -24.06 9.34 6.73
C ILE A 167 -25.03 10.50 6.46
N LEU A 168 -25.26 10.86 5.19
CA LEU A 168 -26.15 11.97 4.83
C LEU A 168 -27.61 11.70 5.23
N LYS A 169 -28.05 10.44 5.11
CA LYS A 169 -29.37 10.00 5.57
C LYS A 169 -29.52 10.21 7.07
N ASP A 170 -28.51 9.84 7.86
CA ASP A 170 -28.51 10.01 9.32
C ASP A 170 -28.52 11.48 9.73
N LEU A 171 -27.83 12.34 8.97
CA LEU A 171 -27.89 13.81 9.12
C LEU A 171 -29.24 14.42 8.67
N GLY A 172 -30.12 13.65 8.04
CA GLY A 172 -31.41 14.11 7.53
C GLY A 172 -31.35 14.81 6.17
N ASP A 173 -30.20 14.84 5.51
CA ASP A 173 -30.08 15.35 4.14
C ASP A 173 -30.46 14.26 3.13
N LEU A 174 -31.77 14.01 3.04
CA LEU A 174 -32.32 12.91 2.24
C LEU A 174 -32.11 13.11 0.73
N ALA A 175 -31.98 14.36 0.29
CA ALA A 175 -31.72 14.67 -1.12
C ALA A 175 -30.28 14.30 -1.50
N ALA A 176 -29.30 14.74 -0.70
CA ALA A 176 -27.90 14.38 -0.92
C ALA A 176 -27.65 12.88 -0.70
N ALA A 177 -28.34 12.26 0.27
CA ALA A 177 -28.29 10.81 0.48
C ALA A 177 -28.78 10.03 -0.75
N ARG A 178 -29.89 10.46 -1.37
CA ARG A 178 -30.41 9.84 -2.60
C ARG A 178 -29.40 9.95 -3.74
N GLU A 179 -28.82 11.13 -3.95
CA GLU A 179 -27.80 11.36 -4.96
C GLU A 179 -26.58 10.44 -4.75
N ALA A 180 -26.10 10.31 -3.52
CA ALA A 180 -24.99 9.43 -3.20
C ALA A 180 -25.34 7.96 -3.51
N TYR A 181 -26.52 7.47 -3.13
CA TYR A 181 -26.93 6.12 -3.49
C TYR A 181 -27.08 5.90 -5.00
N ASP A 182 -27.59 6.88 -5.75
CA ASP A 182 -27.68 6.80 -7.21
C ASP A 182 -26.28 6.73 -7.86
N ASN A 183 -25.32 7.51 -7.35
CA ASN A 183 -23.93 7.42 -7.78
C ASN A 183 -23.30 6.06 -7.44
N ALA A 184 -23.58 5.51 -6.25
CA ALA A 184 -23.10 4.20 -5.84
C ALA A 184 -23.59 3.09 -6.78
N ILE A 185 -24.88 3.13 -7.13
CA ILE A 185 -25.52 2.19 -8.06
C ILE A 185 -24.94 2.34 -9.47
N ALA A 186 -24.77 3.56 -9.95
CA ALA A 186 -24.25 3.82 -11.29
C ALA A 186 -22.79 3.36 -11.46
N ALA A 187 -22.00 3.39 -10.39
CA ALA A 187 -20.61 2.94 -10.36
C ALA A 187 -20.45 1.43 -10.12
N ALA A 188 -21.51 0.74 -9.72
CA ALA A 188 -21.44 -0.67 -9.34
C ALA A 188 -20.99 -1.55 -10.53
N PRO A 189 -20.07 -2.50 -10.32
CA PRO A 189 -19.72 -3.49 -11.34
C PRO A 189 -20.96 -4.25 -11.83
N PRO A 190 -21.04 -4.65 -13.11
CA PRO A 190 -22.20 -5.36 -13.66
C PRO A 190 -22.59 -6.64 -12.89
N GLU A 191 -21.60 -7.31 -12.29
CA GLU A 191 -21.75 -8.53 -11.49
C GLU A 191 -22.08 -8.28 -10.01
N ALA A 192 -22.04 -7.02 -9.55
CA ALA A 192 -22.31 -6.69 -8.15
C ALA A 192 -23.80 -6.84 -7.81
N ASP A 193 -24.09 -7.40 -6.64
CA ASP A 193 -25.45 -7.41 -6.09
C ASP A 193 -25.78 -6.04 -5.51
N ILE A 194 -26.54 -5.24 -6.28
CA ILE A 194 -26.97 -3.90 -5.87
C ILE A 194 -28.32 -3.90 -5.13
N SER A 195 -28.86 -5.07 -4.75
CA SER A 195 -30.20 -5.15 -4.13
C SER A 195 -30.30 -4.34 -2.84
N LEU A 196 -29.25 -4.36 -2.02
CA LEU A 196 -29.18 -3.57 -0.78
C LEU A 196 -29.13 -2.07 -1.07
N LEU A 197 -28.34 -1.63 -2.06
CA LEU A 197 -28.26 -0.22 -2.46
C LEU A 197 -29.61 0.29 -2.97
N LEU A 198 -30.28 -0.50 -3.81
CA LEU A 198 -31.62 -0.16 -4.30
C LEU A 198 -32.62 -0.06 -3.14
N LEU A 199 -32.55 -0.97 -2.17
CA LEU A 199 -33.38 -0.91 -0.97
C LEU A 199 -33.12 0.39 -0.20
N LYS A 200 -31.85 0.69 0.15
CA LYS A 200 -31.45 1.92 0.85
C LYS A 200 -31.96 3.18 0.13
N ARG A 201 -31.79 3.25 -1.19
CA ARG A 201 -32.27 4.36 -2.03
C ARG A 201 -33.80 4.48 -2.03
N ASN A 202 -34.52 3.36 -2.08
CA ASN A 202 -35.98 3.35 -2.16
C ASN A 202 -36.65 3.60 -0.80
N ASP A 203 -35.96 3.31 0.30
CA ASP A 203 -36.40 3.60 1.66
C ASP A 203 -36.44 5.11 1.96
N LEU A 204 -35.71 5.91 1.19
CA LEU A 204 -35.81 7.37 1.28
C LEU A 204 -37.16 7.84 0.73
N PRO A 205 -37.82 8.84 1.34
CA PRO A 205 -39.07 9.40 0.84
C PRO A 205 -38.92 9.94 -0.58
N ALA A 206 -40.02 9.94 -1.33
CA ALA A 206 -40.07 10.65 -2.60
C ALA A 206 -39.89 12.16 -2.33
N ILE A 207 -39.00 12.79 -3.11
CA ILE A 207 -38.74 14.22 -3.07
C ILE A 207 -39.74 14.93 -3.97
#